data_AF-A0A9W7KV86-F1
#
_entry.id   AF-A0A9W7KV86-F1
#
_cell.length_a   1.000
_cell.length_b   1.000
_cell.length_c   1.000
_cell.angle_alpha   90.00
_cell.angle_beta   90.00
_cell.angle_gamma   90.00
#
_symmetry.space_group_name_H-M   'P 1'
#
loop_
_entity.id
_entity.type
_entity.pdbx_description
1 polymer ?
#
loop_
_entity_poly.entity_id
_entity_poly.type
_entity_poly.pdbx_seq_one_letter_code
_entity_poly.pdbx_strand_id
1 'polypeptide(L)'
;MSSSQTYAPPSNPHRAFVLCYHRVHGILLLLHPGKKGKKKKNGGRGKGKPPYYQFPGGRVDEGDYPGVEEWGSIKTLPRYYYLGALNGAIREVSEEINILVSPDRLKGLKMLHTDESTGKEFITHELKRRFFFVLELRDEDFKVLKGDSILDEGRGLTGCGLPPEVDGGLDGKKNMTPLQQHGGQLAQEESLPLLLGKMSPTSSRKKLSSVPLTPSGSLAMHLALKLSSEHVGFTFVSDLLVASGLVKLHSGGVCSEAAIRAMKGKGRREEEVKIMSTRVEEEEDEMMRRL
;
A
#
# COMPACT_ATOMS: atom_id res chain seq x y z
N MET A 1 -31.71 -16.12 -20.06
CA MET A 1 -30.57 -16.60 -19.25
C MET A 1 -29.37 -15.74 -19.61
N SER A 2 -28.91 -14.88 -18.71
CA SER A 2 -27.68 -14.09 -18.91
C SER A 2 -26.50 -15.06 -18.78
N SER A 3 -25.67 -15.16 -19.81
CA SER A 3 -24.42 -15.89 -19.72
C SER A 3 -23.54 -15.21 -18.69
N SER A 4 -23.16 -15.94 -17.63
CA SER A 4 -22.20 -15.46 -16.64
C SER A 4 -20.85 -15.28 -17.33
N GLN A 5 -20.52 -14.04 -17.70
CA GLN A 5 -19.24 -13.73 -18.30
C GLN A 5 -18.16 -13.81 -17.22
N THR A 6 -17.30 -14.82 -17.30
CA THR A 6 -16.10 -14.94 -16.47
C THR A 6 -14.97 -14.15 -17.11
N TYR A 7 -14.32 -13.27 -16.36
CA TYR A 7 -13.12 -12.58 -16.83
C TYR A 7 -11.88 -13.39 -16.45
N ALA A 8 -10.96 -13.54 -17.41
CA ALA A 8 -9.67 -14.13 -17.16
C ALA A 8 -8.69 -13.04 -16.64
N PRO A 9 -7.68 -13.42 -15.84
CA PRO A 9 -6.55 -12.54 -15.56
C PRO A 9 -5.93 -12.01 -16.85
N PRO A 10 -5.41 -10.77 -16.85
CA PRO A 10 -4.84 -10.19 -18.05
C PRO A 10 -3.54 -10.92 -18.43
N SER A 11 -3.36 -11.19 -19.73
CA SER A 11 -2.20 -11.92 -20.28
C SER A 11 -0.86 -11.31 -19.89
N ASN A 12 -0.81 -9.98 -19.75
CA ASN A 12 0.29 -9.29 -19.12
C ASN A 12 -0.20 -8.80 -17.74
N PRO A 13 0.45 -9.18 -16.63
CA PRO A 13 -0.01 -8.87 -15.28
C PRO A 13 0.05 -7.37 -14.97
N HIS A 14 -0.88 -6.90 -14.14
CA HIS A 14 -0.73 -5.60 -13.51
C HIS A 14 0.38 -5.63 -12.45
N ARG A 15 0.75 -4.45 -11.98
CA ARG A 15 1.58 -4.27 -10.79
C ARG A 15 0.87 -3.37 -9.80
N ALA A 16 1.13 -3.57 -8.52
CA ALA A 16 0.55 -2.77 -7.45
C ALA A 16 1.66 -2.30 -6.51
N PHE A 17 1.65 -1.01 -6.16
CA PHE A 17 2.62 -0.39 -5.26
C PHE A 17 1.90 0.35 -4.14
N VAL A 18 2.52 0.40 -2.96
CA VAL A 18 1.95 1.03 -1.77
C VAL A 18 2.86 2.12 -1.26
N LEU A 19 2.36 3.35 -1.22
CA LEU A 19 3.00 4.47 -0.55
C LEU A 19 2.67 4.36 0.94
N CYS A 20 3.49 3.61 1.66
CA CYS A 20 3.40 3.48 3.11
C CYS A 20 3.98 4.74 3.77
N TYR A 21 3.18 5.45 4.55
CA TYR A 21 3.61 6.66 5.25
C TYR A 21 3.32 6.58 6.75
N HIS A 22 4.28 7.00 7.55
CA HIS A 22 4.14 7.22 8.98
C HIS A 22 4.03 8.74 9.24
N ARG A 23 3.13 9.16 10.14
CA ARG A 23 2.91 10.61 10.38
C ARG A 23 4.17 11.34 10.86
N VAL A 24 4.94 10.68 11.72
CA VAL A 24 6.13 11.28 12.34
C VAL A 24 7.38 11.08 11.49
N HIS A 25 7.49 9.95 10.79
CA HIS A 25 8.74 9.56 10.12
C HIS A 25 8.73 9.83 8.62
N GLY A 26 7.56 9.89 7.99
CA GLY A 26 7.44 10.09 6.55
C GLY A 26 7.21 8.78 5.80
N ILE A 27 7.66 8.73 4.55
CA ILE A 27 7.39 7.63 3.62
C ILE A 27 8.44 6.54 3.75
N LEU A 28 7.97 5.31 3.89
CA LEU A 28 8.80 4.13 3.93
C LEU A 28 9.33 3.78 2.54
N LEU A 29 10.65 3.67 2.42
CA LEU A 29 11.34 3.19 1.23
C LEU A 29 12.15 1.94 1.55
N LEU A 30 12.09 0.93 0.68
CA LEU A 30 12.87 -0.30 0.79
C LEU A 30 14.12 -0.22 -0.07
N LEU A 31 15.27 -0.59 0.48
CA LEU A 31 16.55 -0.64 -0.22
C LEU A 31 16.74 -2.02 -0.86
N HIS A 32 16.72 -2.05 -2.19
CA HIS A 32 17.12 -3.23 -2.95
C HIS A 32 18.65 -3.21 -3.14
N PRO A 33 19.38 -4.31 -2.87
CA PRO A 33 20.86 -4.36 -2.95
C PRO A 33 21.46 -4.29 -4.37
N GLY A 34 20.65 -3.96 -5.38
CA GLY A 34 21.01 -4.11 -6.79
C GLY A 34 21.02 -5.56 -7.27
N LYS A 35 21.31 -5.77 -8.55
CA LYS A 35 21.41 -7.11 -9.17
C LYS A 35 22.64 -7.17 -10.06
N LYS A 36 23.47 -8.21 -9.88
CA LYS A 36 24.58 -8.49 -10.80
C LYS A 36 24.02 -8.76 -12.20
N GLY A 37 24.69 -8.25 -13.23
CA GLY A 37 24.26 -8.48 -14.60
C GLY A 37 24.36 -9.96 -14.98
N LYS A 38 23.40 -10.44 -15.78
CA LYS A 38 23.37 -11.82 -16.26
C LYS A 38 24.60 -12.12 -17.12
N LYS A 39 25.18 -13.32 -16.98
CA LYS A 39 26.23 -13.80 -17.89
C LYS A 39 25.62 -13.97 -19.28
N LYS A 40 26.19 -13.30 -20.28
CA LYS A 40 25.82 -13.40 -21.69
C LYS A 40 26.43 -14.69 -22.27
N LYS A 41 25.84 -15.19 -23.37
CA LYS A 41 26.30 -16.41 -24.07
C LYS A 41 27.77 -16.34 -24.50
N ASN A 42 28.28 -15.14 -24.80
CA ASN A 42 29.66 -14.88 -25.17
C ASN A 42 30.63 -14.72 -23.98
N GLY A 43 30.22 -15.07 -22.76
CA GLY A 43 31.05 -14.97 -21.55
C GLY A 43 31.08 -13.59 -20.88
N GLY A 44 30.65 -12.51 -21.56
CA GLY A 44 30.54 -11.19 -20.95
C GLY A 44 29.44 -11.10 -19.89
N ARG A 45 29.50 -10.12 -18.98
CA ARG A 45 28.38 -9.83 -18.06
C ARG A 45 27.53 -8.68 -18.61
N GLY A 46 26.21 -8.79 -18.51
CA GLY A 46 25.31 -7.66 -18.72
C GLY A 46 25.57 -6.55 -17.70
N LYS A 47 25.04 -5.35 -17.96
CA LYS A 47 25.03 -4.28 -16.96
C LYS A 47 24.13 -4.72 -15.81
N GLY A 48 24.65 -4.71 -14.59
CA GLY A 48 23.86 -4.92 -13.39
C GLY A 48 22.95 -3.72 -13.12
N LYS A 49 22.03 -3.90 -12.17
CA LYS A 49 21.33 -2.76 -11.56
C LYS A 49 22.10 -2.35 -10.30
N PRO A 50 22.41 -1.06 -10.10
CA PRO A 50 22.95 -0.59 -8.83
C PRO A 50 21.91 -0.80 -7.71
N PRO A 51 22.29 -0.66 -6.44
CA PRO A 51 21.32 -0.51 -5.35
C PRO A 51 20.36 0.66 -5.62
N TYR A 52 19.11 0.53 -5.21
CA TYR A 52 18.10 1.57 -5.40
C TYR A 52 16.98 1.44 -4.35
N TYR A 53 16.28 2.54 -4.10
CA TYR A 53 15.09 2.56 -3.25
C TYR A 53 13.81 2.28 -4.05
N GLN A 54 12.85 1.62 -3.42
CA GLN A 54 11.53 1.37 -3.99
C GLN A 54 10.42 1.44 -2.92
N PHE A 55 9.19 1.68 -3.37
CA PHE A 55 8.01 1.44 -2.54
C PHE A 55 7.75 -0.06 -2.40
N PRO A 56 7.15 -0.51 -1.28
CA PRO A 56 6.59 -1.85 -1.20
C PRO A 56 5.63 -2.12 -2.35
N GLY A 57 5.71 -3.31 -2.94
CA GLY A 57 4.83 -3.70 -4.04
C GLY A 57 5.51 -4.46 -5.16
N GLY A 58 4.70 -4.99 -6.07
CA GLY A 58 5.16 -5.98 -7.02
C GLY A 58 4.16 -6.32 -8.10
N ARG A 59 4.26 -7.56 -8.59
CA ARG A 59 3.39 -8.10 -9.62
C ARG A 59 2.08 -8.54 -8.97
N VAL A 60 0.97 -8.29 -9.66
CA VAL A 60 -0.32 -8.89 -9.32
C VAL A 60 -0.37 -10.26 -9.98
N ASP A 61 -0.42 -11.30 -9.16
CA ASP A 61 -0.46 -12.69 -9.57
C ASP A 61 -1.90 -13.14 -9.84
N GLU A 62 -2.05 -14.27 -10.51
CA GLU A 62 -3.37 -14.81 -10.87
C GLU A 62 -4.26 -15.05 -9.64
N GLY A 63 -3.68 -15.56 -8.55
CA GLY A 63 -4.38 -15.79 -7.30
C GLY A 63 -4.78 -14.53 -6.52
N ASP A 64 -4.34 -13.34 -6.94
CA ASP A 64 -4.76 -12.09 -6.32
C ASP A 64 -6.14 -11.63 -6.85
N TYR A 65 -6.56 -12.08 -8.03
CA TYR A 65 -7.83 -11.67 -8.61
C TYR A 65 -9.01 -12.43 -7.98
N PRO A 66 -10.18 -11.76 -7.81
CA PRO A 66 -11.37 -12.39 -7.25
C PRO A 66 -11.79 -13.66 -8.01
N GLY A 67 -12.23 -14.67 -7.28
CA GLY A 67 -12.75 -15.92 -7.85
C GLY A 67 -14.12 -15.75 -8.52
N VAL A 68 -14.55 -16.78 -9.26
CA VAL A 68 -15.86 -16.77 -9.97
C VAL A 68 -17.05 -16.61 -9.01
N GLU A 69 -16.94 -17.12 -7.78
CA GLU A 69 -18.01 -16.99 -6.78
C GLU A 69 -18.11 -15.55 -6.25
N GLU A 70 -16.97 -14.90 -6.00
CA GLU A 70 -16.89 -13.51 -5.55
C GLU A 70 -17.30 -12.54 -6.67
N TRP A 71 -17.05 -12.94 -7.92
CA TRP A 71 -17.40 -12.21 -9.13
C TRP A 71 -18.90 -11.93 -9.25
N GLY A 72 -19.78 -12.79 -8.73
CA GLY A 72 -21.23 -12.56 -8.78
C GLY A 72 -21.66 -11.20 -8.21
N SER A 73 -20.84 -10.61 -7.34
CA SER A 73 -21.04 -9.27 -6.77
C SER A 73 -20.33 -8.14 -7.53
N ILE A 74 -19.36 -8.46 -8.40
CA ILE A 74 -18.54 -7.49 -9.12
C ILE A 74 -19.13 -7.25 -10.51
N LYS A 75 -19.56 -6.02 -10.76
CA LYS A 75 -20.37 -5.69 -11.95
C LYS A 75 -19.53 -5.28 -13.16
N THR A 76 -18.24 -4.98 -12.99
CA THR A 76 -17.43 -4.37 -14.05
C THR A 76 -15.98 -4.87 -14.08
N LEU A 77 -15.41 -4.95 -15.30
CA LEU A 77 -14.01 -5.32 -15.52
C LEU A 77 -13.00 -4.35 -14.85
N PRO A 78 -13.21 -3.02 -14.87
CA PRO A 78 -12.39 -2.09 -14.09
C PRO A 78 -12.30 -2.46 -12.60
N ARG A 79 -13.43 -2.82 -11.99
CA ARG A 79 -13.49 -3.22 -10.58
C ARG A 79 -12.80 -4.57 -10.33
N TYR A 80 -12.91 -5.51 -11.27
CA TYR A 80 -12.15 -6.77 -11.24
C TYR A 80 -10.64 -6.52 -11.07
N TYR A 81 -10.07 -5.69 -11.94
CA TYR A 81 -8.64 -5.41 -11.95
C TYR A 81 -8.21 -4.59 -10.73
N TYR A 82 -9.05 -3.65 -10.29
CA TYR A 82 -8.80 -2.90 -9.08
C TYR A 82 -8.70 -3.81 -7.85
N LEU A 83 -9.65 -4.74 -7.68
CA LEU A 83 -9.65 -5.69 -6.57
C LEU A 83 -8.44 -6.63 -6.62
N GLY A 84 -8.10 -7.14 -7.80
CA GLY A 84 -6.86 -7.92 -7.98
C GLY A 84 -5.61 -7.13 -7.57
N ALA A 85 -5.53 -5.86 -7.98
CA ALA A 85 -4.42 -5.00 -7.60
C ALA A 85 -4.38 -4.68 -6.09
N LEU A 86 -5.53 -4.49 -5.46
CA LEU A 86 -5.64 -4.27 -4.01
C LEU A 86 -5.14 -5.49 -3.23
N ASN A 87 -5.57 -6.70 -3.63
CA ASN A 87 -5.13 -7.94 -3.01
C ASN A 87 -3.62 -8.17 -3.21
N GLY A 88 -3.11 -7.92 -4.42
CA GLY A 88 -1.67 -7.98 -4.69
C GLY A 88 -0.87 -6.98 -3.86
N ALA A 89 -1.37 -5.75 -3.66
CA ALA A 89 -0.75 -4.76 -2.80
C ALA A 89 -0.68 -5.22 -1.33
N ILE A 90 -1.77 -5.78 -0.79
CA ILE A 90 -1.83 -6.31 0.57
C ILE A 90 -0.83 -7.45 0.75
N ARG A 91 -0.80 -8.40 -0.20
CA ARG A 91 0.15 -9.51 -0.19
C ARG A 91 1.60 -9.00 -0.19
N GLU A 92 1.95 -8.09 -1.09
CA GLU A 92 3.32 -7.58 -1.19
C GLU A 92 3.73 -6.81 0.08
N VAL A 93 2.85 -6.02 0.69
CA VAL A 93 3.15 -5.37 2.00
C VAL A 93 3.42 -6.42 3.08
N SER A 94 2.60 -7.47 3.15
CA SER A 94 2.83 -8.55 4.11
C SER A 94 4.12 -9.31 3.83
N GLU A 95 4.45 -9.58 2.57
CA GLU A 95 5.64 -10.36 2.20
C GLU A 95 6.94 -9.57 2.30
N GLU A 96 6.91 -8.27 1.99
CA GLU A 96 8.12 -7.43 1.90
C GLU A 96 8.50 -6.78 3.23
N ILE A 97 7.52 -6.42 4.06
CA ILE A 97 7.77 -5.71 5.33
C ILE A 97 7.11 -6.35 6.55
N ASN A 98 6.45 -7.51 6.38
CA ASN A 98 5.84 -8.28 7.46
C ASN A 98 4.80 -7.49 8.28
N ILE A 99 4.02 -6.64 7.60
CA ILE A 99 2.88 -5.92 8.18
C ILE A 99 1.60 -6.52 7.60
N LEU A 100 0.69 -6.96 8.47
CA LEU A 100 -0.65 -7.40 8.07
C LEU A 100 -1.56 -6.18 7.94
N VAL A 101 -2.17 -6.03 6.77
CA VAL A 101 -3.01 -4.87 6.47
C VAL A 101 -4.39 -5.33 6.04
N SER A 102 -5.41 -4.78 6.67
CA SER A 102 -6.79 -5.00 6.25
C SER A 102 -7.11 -4.16 4.99
N PRO A 103 -7.97 -4.65 4.09
CA PRO A 103 -8.25 -3.97 2.82
C PRO A 103 -8.73 -2.52 2.96
N ASP A 104 -9.49 -2.21 4.01
CA ASP A 104 -10.03 -0.88 4.32
C ASP A 104 -8.95 0.17 4.63
N ARG A 105 -7.75 -0.26 5.01
CA ARG A 105 -6.62 0.63 5.29
C ARG A 105 -5.88 1.09 4.04
N LEU A 106 -6.00 0.37 2.92
CA LEU A 106 -5.38 0.78 1.66
C LEU A 106 -6.33 1.69 0.88
N LYS A 107 -5.90 2.93 0.68
CA LYS A 107 -6.64 3.90 -0.13
C LYS A 107 -6.02 4.00 -1.52
N GLY A 108 -6.77 3.66 -2.57
CA GLY A 108 -6.30 3.85 -3.94
C GLY A 108 -6.01 5.33 -4.24
N LEU A 109 -4.91 5.63 -4.94
CA LEU A 109 -4.63 6.98 -5.44
C LEU A 109 -5.57 7.32 -6.60
N LYS A 110 -6.82 7.70 -6.27
CA LYS A 110 -7.91 8.06 -7.20
C LYS A 110 -7.93 7.19 -8.45
N MET A 111 -8.20 5.90 -8.28
CA MET A 111 -8.05 4.92 -9.36
C MET A 111 -9.36 4.42 -9.94
N LEU A 112 -10.46 4.43 -9.18
CA LEU A 112 -11.76 3.97 -9.67
C LEU A 112 -12.73 5.14 -9.64
N HIS A 113 -13.25 5.51 -10.80
CA HIS A 113 -14.28 6.52 -10.93
C HIS A 113 -15.54 5.88 -11.48
N THR A 114 -16.67 6.26 -10.91
CA THR A 114 -17.98 5.98 -11.48
C THR A 114 -18.45 7.26 -12.15
N ASP A 115 -18.72 7.20 -13.44
CA ASP A 115 -19.39 8.29 -14.14
C ASP A 115 -20.81 8.43 -13.56
N GLU A 116 -21.12 9.56 -12.93
CA GLU A 116 -22.40 9.77 -12.25
C GLU A 116 -23.61 9.70 -13.19
N SER A 117 -23.43 10.08 -14.46
CA SER A 117 -24.51 10.13 -15.45
C SER A 117 -24.84 8.75 -16.02
N THR A 118 -23.83 7.89 -16.14
CA THR A 118 -23.97 6.56 -16.78
C THR A 118 -23.86 5.40 -15.82
N GLY A 119 -23.41 5.63 -14.58
CA GLY A 119 -23.06 4.59 -13.61
C GLY A 119 -21.87 3.72 -14.03
N LYS A 120 -21.16 4.10 -15.11
CA LYS A 120 -20.06 3.30 -15.66
C LYS A 120 -18.79 3.52 -14.87
N GLU A 121 -18.21 2.44 -14.38
CA GLU A 121 -16.90 2.47 -13.73
C GLU A 121 -15.77 2.51 -14.77
N PHE A 122 -14.71 3.28 -14.49
CA PHE A 122 -13.48 3.32 -15.26
C PHE A 122 -12.27 3.53 -14.35
N ILE A 123 -11.11 3.01 -14.78
CA ILE A 123 -9.86 3.22 -14.05
C ILE A 123 -9.21 4.51 -14.52
N THR A 124 -9.03 5.46 -13.61
CA THR A 124 -8.20 6.65 -13.84
C THR A 124 -6.82 6.45 -13.27
N HIS A 125 -5.83 7.18 -13.80
CA HIS A 125 -4.48 7.23 -13.25
C HIS A 125 -3.71 5.90 -13.20
N GLU A 126 -4.12 4.89 -13.98
CA GLU A 126 -3.28 3.72 -14.28
C GLU A 126 -2.01 4.18 -15.01
N LEU A 127 -0.85 4.01 -14.36
CA LEU A 127 0.43 4.42 -14.94
C LEU A 127 1.17 3.22 -15.52
N LYS A 128 1.01 3.00 -16.82
CA LYS A 128 1.62 1.86 -17.52
C LYS A 128 1.32 0.55 -16.78
N ARG A 129 0.04 0.29 -16.47
CA ARG A 129 -0.44 -0.95 -15.83
C ARG A 129 -0.03 -1.13 -14.38
N ARG A 130 0.11 0.00 -13.69
CA ARG A 130 0.45 0.06 -12.27
C ARG A 130 -0.66 0.73 -11.49
N PHE A 131 -1.06 0.07 -10.41
CA PHE A 131 -1.94 0.60 -9.39
C PHE A 131 -1.11 1.11 -8.23
N PHE A 132 -1.59 2.18 -7.61
CA PHE A 132 -0.94 2.78 -6.46
C PHE A 132 -1.94 2.98 -5.34
N PHE A 133 -1.56 2.54 -4.16
CA PHE A 133 -2.32 2.68 -2.93
C PHE A 133 -1.53 3.49 -1.92
N VAL A 134 -2.23 4.07 -0.96
CA VAL A 134 -1.65 4.75 0.19
C VAL A 134 -2.00 3.94 1.43
N LEU A 135 -1.02 3.72 2.28
CA LEU A 135 -1.19 3.10 3.58
C LEU A 135 -0.62 4.01 4.65
N GLU A 136 -1.44 4.38 5.61
CA GLU A 136 -0.97 5.04 6.83
C GLU A 136 -0.50 3.98 7.81
N LEU A 137 0.82 3.98 8.07
CA LEU A 137 1.45 3.19 9.12
C LEU A 137 1.27 3.89 10.47
N ARG A 138 1.09 3.09 11.50
CA ARG A 138 1.02 3.50 12.91
C ARG A 138 2.10 2.77 13.70
N ASP A 139 2.44 3.29 14.87
CA ASP A 139 3.42 2.65 15.74
C ASP A 139 3.05 1.19 16.06
N GLU A 140 1.75 0.88 16.19
CA GLU A 140 1.24 -0.48 16.45
C GLU A 140 1.38 -1.47 15.28
N ASP A 141 1.74 -0.99 14.09
CA ASP A 141 2.04 -1.86 12.94
C ASP A 141 3.46 -2.42 13.01
N PHE A 142 4.34 -1.79 13.81
CA PHE A 142 5.70 -2.24 14.00
C PHE A 142 5.76 -3.16 15.22
N LYS A 143 6.58 -4.21 15.12
CA LYS A 143 6.92 -4.97 16.32
C LYS A 143 7.87 -4.11 17.15
N VAL A 144 7.49 -3.80 18.37
CA VAL A 144 8.37 -3.09 19.30
C VAL A 144 9.51 -4.03 19.69
N LEU A 145 10.76 -3.63 19.40
CA LEU A 145 11.92 -4.29 19.98
C LEU A 145 11.98 -3.92 21.47
N LYS A 146 11.61 -4.84 22.36
CA LYS A 146 11.91 -4.73 23.81
C LYS A 146 13.05 -5.70 24.13
N GLY A 147 14.28 -5.17 24.17
CA GLY A 147 15.50 -5.97 24.30
C GLY A 147 15.86 -6.75 23.03
N ASP A 148 16.89 -7.61 23.10
CA ASP A 148 17.30 -8.51 21.99
C ASP A 148 16.20 -9.53 21.59
N SER A 149 15.06 -9.52 22.27
CA SER A 149 13.90 -10.38 22.01
C SER A 149 12.79 -9.61 21.29
N ILE A 150 12.35 -10.15 20.13
CA ILE A 150 11.09 -9.75 19.51
C ILE A 150 9.96 -10.39 20.31
N LEU A 151 9.25 -9.59 21.10
CA LEU A 151 7.98 -10.05 21.67
C LEU A 151 6.92 -9.94 20.55
N ASP A 152 6.43 -11.10 20.11
CA ASP A 152 5.13 -11.16 19.48
C ASP A 152 4.12 -10.94 20.61
N GLU A 153 3.77 -9.69 20.90
CA GLU A 153 2.61 -9.40 21.74
C GLU A 153 1.40 -9.88 20.94
N GLY A 154 1.12 -11.18 21.09
CA GLY A 154 0.12 -11.88 20.32
C GLY A 154 -1.15 -11.07 20.34
N ARG A 155 -1.58 -10.60 19.15
CA ARG A 155 -2.98 -10.31 18.94
C ARG A 155 -3.72 -11.63 19.09
N GLY A 156 -3.99 -12.00 20.33
CA GLY A 156 -4.98 -12.99 20.68
C GLY A 156 -6.27 -12.50 20.07
N LEU A 157 -6.66 -13.12 18.96
CA LEU A 157 -8.06 -13.23 18.57
C LEU A 157 -8.74 -14.14 19.62
N THR A 158 -8.79 -13.71 20.88
CA THR A 158 -9.59 -14.35 21.90
C THR A 158 -10.96 -13.68 21.87
N GLY A 159 -11.89 -14.42 21.28
CA GLY A 159 -13.30 -14.55 21.64
C GLY A 159 -14.00 -13.33 22.22
N CYS A 160 -15.09 -12.95 21.54
CA CYS A 160 -16.19 -12.17 22.06
C CYS A 160 -16.65 -12.74 23.42
N GLY A 161 -16.06 -12.25 24.51
CA GLY A 161 -16.56 -12.41 25.87
C GLY A 161 -17.64 -11.37 26.08
N LEU A 162 -18.88 -11.84 26.20
CA LEU A 162 -20.02 -11.05 26.64
C LEU A 162 -19.67 -10.30 27.94
N PRO A 163 -20.10 -9.03 28.10
CA PRO A 163 -19.98 -8.37 29.40
C PRO A 163 -20.85 -9.09 30.43
N PRO A 164 -20.42 -9.17 31.70
CA PRO A 164 -21.30 -9.62 32.77
C PRO A 164 -22.45 -8.63 32.92
N GLU A 165 -23.67 -9.17 33.00
CA GLU A 165 -24.87 -8.42 33.35
C GLU A 165 -24.65 -7.73 34.69
N VAL A 166 -24.80 -6.40 34.71
CA VAL A 166 -24.92 -5.63 35.95
C VAL A 166 -26.37 -5.19 36.03
N ASP A 167 -27.10 -5.92 36.85
CA ASP A 167 -28.47 -5.63 37.25
C ASP A 167 -28.45 -4.42 38.19
N GLY A 168 -29.22 -3.38 37.88
CA GLY A 168 -29.19 -2.12 38.61
C GLY A 168 -30.20 -1.12 38.08
N GLY A 169 -31.47 -1.30 38.50
CA GLY A 169 -32.52 -0.32 38.26
C GLY A 169 -32.28 1.00 39.00
N LEU A 170 -32.86 2.08 38.47
CA LEU A 170 -33.54 3.13 39.23
C LEU A 170 -34.27 4.09 38.27
N ASP A 171 -35.49 4.41 38.66
CA ASP A 171 -36.45 5.31 38.04
C ASP A 171 -35.95 6.76 37.86
N GLY A 172 -36.40 7.41 36.80
CA GLY A 172 -36.19 8.86 36.63
C GLY A 172 -36.80 9.46 35.38
N LYS A 173 -38.12 9.68 35.39
CA LYS A 173 -38.86 10.48 34.39
C LYS A 173 -38.26 11.89 34.27
N LYS A 174 -38.04 12.37 33.04
CA LYS A 174 -38.23 13.79 32.65
C LYS A 174 -38.37 13.94 31.13
N ASN A 175 -39.47 14.57 30.75
CA ASN A 175 -39.86 14.96 29.40
C ASN A 175 -38.93 16.06 28.86
N MET A 176 -38.51 15.95 27.59
CA MET A 176 -38.23 17.11 26.74
C MET A 176 -38.57 16.82 25.26
N THR A 177 -39.18 17.82 24.65
CA THR A 177 -39.77 17.95 23.31
C THR A 177 -38.75 17.88 22.15
N PRO A 178 -39.20 17.58 20.92
CA PRO A 178 -38.32 17.29 19.79
C PRO A 178 -37.86 18.56 19.04
N LEU A 179 -36.57 18.62 18.72
CA LEU A 179 -36.01 19.59 17.79
C LEU A 179 -35.94 18.94 16.39
N GLN A 180 -36.70 19.49 15.44
CA GLN A 180 -36.60 19.14 14.02
C GLN A 180 -35.18 19.43 13.50
N GLN A 181 -34.48 18.40 13.03
CA GLN A 181 -33.26 18.55 12.25
C GLN A 181 -33.56 18.24 10.78
N HIS A 182 -33.27 19.23 9.94
CA HIS A 182 -33.34 19.14 8.49
C HIS A 182 -32.33 18.11 7.96
N GLY A 183 -32.83 17.15 7.19
CA GLY A 183 -32.03 16.15 6.51
C GLY A 183 -31.23 16.75 5.36
N GLY A 184 -29.91 16.74 5.49
CA GLY A 184 -29.00 16.68 4.37
C GLY A 184 -28.62 15.22 4.12
N GLN A 185 -29.10 14.64 3.03
CA GLN A 185 -28.66 13.31 2.58
C GLN A 185 -27.22 13.42 2.09
N LEU A 186 -26.26 13.19 2.98
CA LEU A 186 -24.90 12.81 2.61
C LEU A 186 -24.98 11.43 1.96
N ALA A 187 -24.53 11.34 0.72
CA ALA A 187 -24.38 10.08 0.00
C ALA A 187 -23.58 9.12 0.89
N GLN A 188 -24.24 8.03 1.30
CA GLN A 188 -23.58 6.96 2.03
C GLN A 188 -22.56 6.33 1.07
N GLU A 189 -21.27 6.46 1.37
CA GLU A 189 -20.26 5.61 0.75
C GLU A 189 -20.66 4.17 1.06
N GLU A 190 -21.13 3.43 0.05
CA GLU A 190 -21.41 2.01 0.21
C GLU A 190 -20.13 1.32 0.66
N SER A 191 -20.12 0.88 1.92
CA SER A 191 -19.04 0.08 2.47
C SER A 191 -18.90 -1.17 1.60
N LEU A 192 -17.78 -1.28 0.88
CA LEU A 192 -17.49 -2.44 0.06
C LEU A 192 -17.65 -3.69 0.93
N PRO A 193 -18.47 -4.69 0.53
CA PRO A 193 -18.52 -5.94 1.27
C PRO A 193 -17.10 -6.50 1.32
N LEU A 194 -16.58 -6.65 2.54
CA LEU A 194 -15.27 -7.23 2.83
C LEU A 194 -15.29 -8.70 2.40
N LEU A 195 -15.09 -8.93 1.11
CA LEU A 195 -14.80 -10.24 0.54
C LEU A 195 -13.34 -10.56 0.88
N LEU A 196 -13.09 -10.89 2.15
CA LEU A 196 -11.91 -11.67 2.53
C LEU A 196 -12.12 -13.08 2.00
N GLY A 197 -11.95 -13.25 0.68
CA GLY A 197 -11.72 -14.56 0.10
C GLY A 197 -10.61 -15.26 0.87
N LYS A 198 -10.75 -16.57 1.05
CA LYS A 198 -9.68 -17.39 1.61
C LYS A 198 -8.49 -17.26 0.66
N MET A 199 -7.57 -16.32 0.92
CA MET A 199 -6.35 -16.15 0.14
C MET A 199 -5.62 -17.49 0.17
N SER A 200 -5.64 -18.20 -0.95
CA SER A 200 -5.03 -19.51 -1.05
C SER A 200 -3.51 -19.34 -0.89
N PRO A 201 -2.84 -20.07 0.02
CA PRO A 201 -1.42 -19.89 0.31
C PRO A 201 -0.48 -20.43 -0.80
N THR A 202 -0.92 -20.43 -2.06
CA THR A 202 -0.19 -21.06 -3.18
C THR A 202 0.98 -20.23 -3.70
N SER A 203 1.14 -18.97 -3.28
CA SER A 203 2.32 -18.18 -3.64
C SER A 203 3.52 -18.57 -2.78
N SER A 204 4.69 -18.66 -3.42
CA SER A 204 5.95 -19.01 -2.78
C SER A 204 6.34 -17.90 -1.81
N ARG A 205 5.96 -18.02 -0.53
CA ARG A 205 6.25 -17.02 0.50
C ARG A 205 7.72 -16.60 0.42
N LYS A 206 7.96 -15.30 0.21
CA LYS A 206 9.32 -14.74 0.27
C LYS A 206 9.90 -15.05 1.64
N LYS A 207 11.14 -15.54 1.68
CA LYS A 207 11.83 -15.82 2.94
C LYS A 207 12.12 -14.47 3.61
N LEU A 208 11.58 -14.27 4.80
CA LEU A 208 11.86 -13.08 5.60
C LEU A 208 13.25 -13.16 6.24
N SER A 209 13.91 -12.02 6.42
CA SER A 209 15.15 -11.92 7.21
C SER A 209 14.89 -12.44 8.62
N SER A 210 15.86 -13.13 9.22
CA SER A 210 15.72 -13.58 10.61
C SER A 210 15.86 -12.43 11.61
N VAL A 211 16.58 -11.37 11.22
CA VAL A 211 16.88 -10.22 12.08
C VAL A 211 16.07 -9.01 11.60
N PRO A 212 15.28 -8.37 12.47
CA PRO A 212 14.66 -7.09 12.19
C PRO A 212 15.73 -6.05 11.91
N LEU A 213 15.48 -5.20 10.92
CA LEU A 213 16.36 -4.07 10.64
C LEU A 213 15.78 -2.81 11.28
N THR A 214 16.65 -1.88 11.65
CA THR A 214 16.29 -0.51 12.02
C THR A 214 16.61 0.43 10.84
N PRO A 215 15.88 1.54 10.68
CA PRO A 215 16.15 2.47 9.59
C PRO A 215 17.52 3.15 9.79
N SER A 216 18.30 3.26 8.72
CA SER A 216 19.60 3.93 8.75
C SER A 216 19.41 5.44 8.96
N GLY A 217 19.98 6.01 10.03
CA GLY A 217 20.12 7.46 10.21
C GLY A 217 18.83 8.24 10.53
N SER A 218 17.79 7.60 11.05
CA SER A 218 16.47 8.22 11.27
C SER A 218 16.08 8.26 12.76
N LEU A 219 15.23 9.22 13.14
CA LEU A 219 14.52 9.27 14.44
C LEU A 219 13.63 8.02 14.68
N ALA A 220 13.42 7.20 13.66
CA ALA A 220 12.67 5.95 13.70
C ALA A 220 13.49 4.75 14.19
N MET A 221 14.60 4.91 14.92
CA MET A 221 15.41 3.78 15.42
C MET A 221 14.63 2.82 16.32
N HIS A 222 13.54 3.28 16.93
CA HIS A 222 12.65 2.47 17.76
C HIS A 222 11.69 1.60 16.94
N LEU A 223 11.58 1.86 15.62
CA LEU A 223 10.76 1.07 14.71
C LEU A 223 11.62 0.01 14.03
N ALA A 224 11.14 -1.23 14.06
CA ALA A 224 11.82 -2.35 13.43
C ALA A 224 10.91 -3.04 12.41
N LEU A 225 11.48 -3.38 11.26
CA LEU A 225 10.80 -4.15 10.22
C LEU A 225 11.55 -5.45 9.95
N LYS A 226 10.77 -6.51 9.75
CA LYS A 226 11.28 -7.78 9.23
C LYS A 226 11.09 -7.76 7.72
N LEU A 227 12.18 -7.60 6.98
CA LEU A 227 12.14 -7.45 5.53
C LEU A 227 12.15 -8.80 4.81
N SER A 228 11.66 -8.85 3.57
CA SER A 228 11.94 -9.98 2.69
C SER A 228 13.43 -10.07 2.34
N SER A 229 13.88 -11.26 1.93
CA SER A 229 15.24 -11.51 1.46
C SER A 229 15.63 -10.71 0.20
N GLU A 230 14.67 -10.05 -0.46
CA GLU A 230 14.93 -9.20 -1.62
C GLU A 230 15.47 -7.82 -1.22
N HIS A 231 15.33 -7.44 0.05
CA HIS A 231 15.70 -6.14 0.57
C HIS A 231 16.77 -6.26 1.65
N VAL A 232 17.65 -5.26 1.71
CA VAL A 232 18.77 -5.21 2.66
C VAL A 232 18.67 -4.09 3.67
N GLY A 233 17.64 -3.26 3.57
CA GLY A 233 17.42 -2.14 4.47
C GLY A 233 16.16 -1.38 4.10
N PHE A 234 15.82 -0.40 4.93
CA PHE A 234 14.76 0.55 4.66
C PHE A 234 15.11 1.90 5.28
N THR A 235 14.40 2.93 4.86
CA THR A 235 14.47 4.26 5.47
C THR A 235 13.10 4.93 5.44
N PHE A 236 12.95 5.96 6.24
CA PHE A 236 11.81 6.87 6.20
C PHE A 236 12.26 8.22 5.67
N VAL A 237 11.48 8.79 4.74
CA VAL A 237 11.76 10.08 4.12
C VAL A 237 10.56 10.99 4.30
N SER A 238 10.72 12.05 5.09
CA SER A 238 9.64 12.99 5.43
C SER A 238 9.19 13.85 4.25
N ASP A 239 10.12 14.17 3.34
CA ASP A 239 9.83 14.92 2.12
C ASP A 239 9.49 13.97 0.96
N LEU A 240 8.27 14.09 0.43
CA LEU A 240 7.76 13.23 -0.64
C LEU A 240 8.46 13.47 -2.00
N LEU A 241 9.05 14.65 -2.24
CA LEU A 241 9.85 14.90 -3.44
C LEU A 241 11.23 14.29 -3.34
N VAL A 242 11.87 14.36 -2.17
CA VAL A 242 13.11 13.61 -1.92
C VAL A 242 12.85 12.11 -2.08
N ALA A 243 11.75 11.60 -1.51
CA ALA A 243 11.34 10.21 -1.69
C ALA A 243 11.11 9.85 -3.16
N SER A 244 10.49 10.76 -3.92
CA SER A 244 10.27 10.64 -5.37
C SER A 244 11.58 10.53 -6.15
N GLY A 245 12.59 11.34 -5.82
CA GLY A 245 13.94 11.25 -6.40
C GLY A 245 14.59 9.90 -6.12
N LEU A 246 14.58 9.47 -4.85
CA LEU A 246 15.19 8.20 -4.44
C LEU A 246 14.60 6.96 -5.14
N VAL A 247 13.31 6.97 -5.49
CA VAL A 247 12.65 5.86 -6.22
C VAL A 247 12.72 5.99 -7.75
N LYS A 248 13.40 7.00 -8.30
CA LYS A 248 13.48 7.28 -9.74
C LYS A 248 14.12 6.13 -10.53
N LEU A 249 15.12 5.47 -9.95
CA LEU A 249 15.78 4.30 -10.56
C LEU A 249 14.88 3.04 -10.57
N HIS A 250 13.82 3.02 -9.76
CA HIS A 250 12.88 1.91 -9.70
C HIS A 250 11.77 2.06 -10.75
N SER A 251 11.39 0.94 -11.38
CA SER A 251 10.29 0.87 -12.36
C SER A 251 10.39 1.87 -13.53
N GLY A 252 11.58 2.36 -13.86
CA GLY A 252 11.81 3.34 -14.92
C GLY A 252 11.16 4.69 -14.63
N GLY A 253 11.19 5.14 -13.36
CA GLY A 253 10.67 6.43 -12.93
C GLY A 253 9.15 6.47 -12.67
N VAL A 254 8.40 5.41 -12.98
CA VAL A 254 6.94 5.43 -12.85
C VAL A 254 6.48 5.57 -11.39
N CYS A 255 7.24 5.01 -10.44
CA CYS A 255 6.94 5.18 -9.01
C CYS A 255 7.19 6.62 -8.54
N SER A 256 8.23 7.28 -9.08
CA SER A 256 8.51 8.70 -8.85
C SER A 256 7.33 9.57 -9.35
N GLU A 257 6.86 9.32 -10.57
CA GLU A 257 5.70 10.04 -11.12
C GLU A 257 4.44 9.86 -10.27
N ALA A 258 4.17 8.64 -9.78
CA ALA A 258 3.03 8.36 -8.92
C ALA A 258 3.11 9.11 -7.57
N ALA A 259 4.29 9.18 -6.96
CA ALA A 259 4.54 9.96 -5.75
C ALA A 259 4.24 11.46 -5.97
N ILE A 260 4.67 12.02 -7.11
CA ILE A 260 4.36 13.42 -7.47
C ILE A 260 2.85 13.63 -7.64
N ARG A 261 2.16 12.71 -8.31
CA ARG A 261 0.69 12.81 -8.48
C ARG A 261 -0.05 12.73 -7.16
N ALA A 262 0.42 11.91 -6.21
CA ALA A 262 -0.14 11.81 -4.87
C ALA A 262 -0.12 13.16 -4.13
N MET A 263 0.90 14.00 -4.36
CA MET A 263 0.96 15.36 -3.81
C MET A 263 -0.06 16.30 -4.43
N LYS A 264 -0.15 16.32 -5.77
CA LYS A 264 -1.05 17.22 -6.50
C LYS A 264 -2.52 17.00 -6.12
N GLY A 265 -2.90 15.74 -5.83
CA GLY A 265 -4.25 15.38 -5.40
C GLY A 265 -4.72 16.03 -4.09
N LYS A 266 -3.81 16.57 -3.28
CA LYS A 266 -4.13 17.27 -2.01
C LYS A 266 -4.34 18.79 -2.16
N GLY A 267 -4.42 19.32 -3.38
CA GLY A 267 -4.70 20.75 -3.61
C GLY A 267 -3.49 21.67 -3.48
N ARG A 268 -2.25 21.15 -3.55
CA ARG A 268 -1.06 22.00 -3.71
C ARG A 268 -0.95 22.51 -5.14
N ARG A 269 -0.65 23.80 -5.30
CA ARG A 269 -0.51 24.47 -6.62
C ARG A 269 0.69 23.89 -7.37
N GLU A 270 0.59 23.79 -8.69
CA GLU A 270 1.63 23.19 -9.53
C GLU A 270 3.01 23.87 -9.43
N GLU A 271 3.02 25.17 -9.11
CA GLU A 271 4.24 25.97 -8.91
C GLU A 271 5.11 25.47 -7.76
N GLU A 272 4.51 25.03 -6.64
CA GLU A 272 5.26 24.49 -5.50
C GLU A 272 5.99 23.19 -5.89
N VAL A 273 5.34 22.35 -6.71
CA VAL A 273 5.93 21.09 -7.19
C VAL A 273 7.11 21.36 -8.12
N LYS A 274 7.03 22.41 -8.96
CA LYS A 274 8.10 22.76 -9.90
C LYS A 274 9.34 23.28 -9.18
N ILE A 275 9.18 24.21 -8.23
CA ILE A 275 10.29 24.80 -7.46
C ILE A 275 11.05 23.72 -6.68
N MET A 276 10.32 22.79 -6.06
CA MET A 276 10.94 21.75 -5.27
C MET A 276 11.59 20.64 -6.13
N SER A 277 11.07 20.35 -7.32
CA SER A 277 11.72 19.40 -8.25
C SER A 277 13.13 19.85 -8.65
N THR A 278 13.33 21.16 -8.84
CA THR A 278 14.65 21.71 -9.21
C THR A 278 15.66 21.53 -8.07
N ARG A 279 15.21 21.68 -6.81
CA ARG A 279 16.05 21.52 -5.62
C ARG A 279 16.48 20.07 -5.38
N VAL A 280 15.62 19.10 -5.69
CA VAL A 280 15.96 17.67 -5.57
C VAL A 280 17.03 17.25 -6.59
N GLU A 281 17.01 17.80 -7.80
CA GLU A 281 18.06 17.52 -8.80
C GLU A 281 19.43 18.03 -8.33
N GLU A 282 19.47 19.18 -7.66
CA GLU A 282 20.70 19.72 -7.06
C GLU A 282 21.21 18.83 -5.90
N GLU A 283 20.33 18.34 -5.03
CA GLU A 283 20.69 17.44 -3.92
C GLU A 283 21.11 16.04 -4.39
N GLU A 284 20.45 15.49 -5.43
CA GLU A 284 20.86 14.23 -6.07
C GLU A 284 22.27 14.36 -6.66
N ASP A 285 22.54 15.45 -7.38
CA ASP A 285 23.86 15.72 -7.95
C ASP A 285 24.93 15.87 -6.86
N GLU A 286 24.62 16.54 -5.75
CA GLU A 286 25.55 16.69 -4.64
C GLU A 286 25.82 15.34 -3.94
N MET A 287 24.77 14.56 -3.66
CA MET A 287 24.91 13.24 -3.06
C MET A 287 25.72 12.28 -3.94
N MET A 288 25.48 12.29 -5.27
CA MET A 288 26.24 11.49 -6.22
C MET A 288 27.70 11.90 -6.33
N ARG A 289 28.05 13.18 -6.07
CA ARG A 289 29.46 13.63 -5.99
C ARG A 289 30.17 13.15 -4.73
N ARG A 290 29.44 12.80 -3.67
CA ARG A 290 30.00 12.36 -2.38
C ARG A 290 30.24 10.84 -2.32
N LEU A 291 29.74 10.08 -3.27
CA LEU A 291 29.94 8.63 -3.42
C LEU A 291 31.10 8.30 -4.36
#